data_AF-A0A952U6F0-F1
#
_entry.id   AF-A0A952U6F0-F1
#
_cell.length_a   1.000
_cell.length_b   1.000
_cell.length_c   1.000
_cell.angle_alpha   90.00
_cell.angle_beta   90.00
_cell.angle_gamma   90.00
#
_symmetry.space_group_name_H-M   'P 1'
#
loop_
_entity.id
_entity.type
_entity.pdbx_description
1 polymer ?
#
loop_
_entity_poly.entity_id
_entity_poly.type
_entity_poly.pdbx_seq_one_letter_code
_entity_poly.pdbx_strand_id
1 'polypeptide(L)'
;MQKRRVRWPVVLIAAFFVLIALSGLGFVTVSALEEHDVFCTSCHTVPETTYYNRAYVALDYPNDPIPDLATQHYLTADDDAFKCINCHRGNASLGHRVSTTALAARDTITYLLGREDPTPEKQHIKEAWLPNAACVSCHTDTLLTLAGIDNHFHTRLPQAAEALKNGGKLTVAATYAGNADALRSQGLETIESPLLCSSCHLAHKTVSGGAAKFYMDIDIRNQACVECHLYAGKGPQSTQTLGR
;
A
#
# COMPACT_ATOMS: atom_id res chain seq x y z
N MET A 1 25.36 61.23 9.06
CA MET A 1 24.91 59.95 8.47
C MET A 1 24.19 59.13 9.53
N GLN A 2 22.85 59.09 9.50
CA GLN A 2 22.05 58.25 10.40
C GLN A 2 22.22 56.78 9.97
N LYS A 3 22.90 55.96 10.79
CA LYS A 3 22.93 54.50 10.58
C LYS A 3 21.49 53.98 10.76
N ARG A 4 20.81 53.63 9.67
CA ARG A 4 19.55 52.86 9.71
C ARG A 4 19.83 51.59 10.53
N ARG A 5 19.32 51.53 11.77
CA ARG A 5 19.34 50.32 12.57
C ARG A 5 18.39 49.34 11.89
N VAL A 6 18.96 48.38 11.15
CA VAL A 6 18.20 47.27 10.58
C VAL A 6 17.44 46.59 11.71
N ARG A 7 16.12 46.53 11.58
CA ARG A 7 15.25 45.83 12.53
C ARG A 7 15.38 44.33 12.27
N TRP A 8 16.50 43.74 12.71
CA TRP A 8 16.77 42.31 12.60
C TRP A 8 15.61 41.40 13.00
N PRO A 9 14.82 41.70 14.06
CA PRO A 9 13.65 40.88 14.39
C PRO A 9 12.62 40.81 13.25
N VAL A 10 12.37 41.93 12.56
CA VAL A 10 11.43 41.98 11.43
C VAL A 10 11.96 41.17 10.25
N VAL A 11 13.26 41.26 9.98
CA VAL A 11 13.90 40.48 8.90
C VAL A 11 13.83 38.98 9.18
N LEU A 12 14.10 38.54 10.41
CA LEU A 12 14.03 37.13 10.80
C LEU A 12 12.60 36.59 10.73
N ILE A 13 11.62 37.36 11.20
CA ILE A 13 10.20 36.99 11.10
C ILE A 13 9.79 36.88 9.63
N ALA A 14 10.14 37.87 8.80
CA ALA A 14 9.83 37.83 7.37
C ALA A 14 10.49 36.63 6.68
N ALA A 15 11.76 36.34 6.97
CA ALA A 15 12.47 35.19 6.44
C ALA A 15 11.81 33.86 6.85
N PHE A 16 11.38 33.74 8.11
CA PHE A 16 10.66 32.57 8.60
C PHE A 16 9.35 32.33 7.83
N PHE A 17 8.53 33.37 7.64
CA PHE A 17 7.29 33.25 6.87
C PHE A 17 7.52 32.93 5.40
N VAL A 18 8.57 33.50 4.80
CA VAL A 18 8.97 33.17 3.42
C VAL A 18 9.36 31.68 3.32
N LEU A 19 10.13 31.16 4.27
CA LEU A 19 10.50 29.74 4.29
C LEU A 19 9.28 28.83 4.44
N ILE A 20 8.31 29.19 5.29
CA ILE A 20 7.04 28.45 5.41
C ILE A 20 6.27 28.48 4.08
N ALA A 21 6.14 29.65 3.47
CA ALA A 21 5.41 29.81 2.21
C ALA A 21 6.05 28.98 1.09
N LEU A 22 7.38 29.02 0.97
CA LEU A 22 8.12 28.23 -0.01
C LEU A 22 8.00 26.72 0.26
N SER A 23 8.07 26.30 1.53
CA SER A 23 7.92 24.88 1.90
C SER A 23 6.50 24.38 1.63
N GLY A 24 5.47 25.17 1.96
CA GLY A 24 4.08 24.85 1.68
C GLY A 24 3.79 24.76 0.18
N LEU A 25 4.32 25.71 -0.62
CA LEU A 25 4.21 25.65 -2.07
C LEU A 25 4.91 24.42 -2.63
N GLY A 26 6.14 24.13 -2.20
CA GLY A 26 6.89 22.94 -2.61
C GLY A 26 6.15 21.64 -2.29
N PHE A 27 5.57 21.53 -1.09
CA PHE A 27 4.76 20.38 -0.69
C PHE A 27 3.55 20.18 -1.60
N VAL A 28 2.80 21.24 -1.88
CA VAL A 28 1.63 21.18 -2.78
C VAL A 28 2.05 20.82 -4.21
N THR A 29 3.11 21.42 -4.72
CA THR A 29 3.63 21.13 -6.06
C THR A 29 4.09 19.69 -6.18
N VAL A 30 4.91 19.19 -5.26
CA VAL A 30 5.37 17.79 -5.26
C VAL A 30 4.18 16.85 -5.16
N SER A 31 3.24 17.10 -4.23
CA SER A 31 2.06 16.26 -4.08
C SER A 31 1.18 16.23 -5.33
N ALA A 32 1.14 17.30 -6.12
CA ALA A 32 0.42 17.33 -7.40
C ALA A 32 1.21 16.60 -8.51
N LEU A 33 2.53 16.74 -8.54
CA LEU A 33 3.40 16.03 -9.50
C LEU A 33 3.37 14.52 -9.28
N GLU A 34 3.30 14.06 -8.03
CA GLU A 34 3.15 12.64 -7.67
C GLU A 34 1.88 12.00 -8.25
N GLU A 35 0.88 12.78 -8.68
CA GLU A 35 -0.31 12.27 -9.40
C GLU A 35 -0.02 11.84 -10.85
N HIS A 36 1.24 11.87 -11.27
CA HIS A 36 1.67 11.52 -12.61
C HIS A 36 2.82 10.53 -12.54
N ASP A 37 2.62 9.31 -13.04
CA ASP A 37 3.63 8.25 -12.98
C ASP A 37 4.91 8.59 -13.74
N VAL A 38 4.83 9.46 -14.75
CA VAL A 38 6.01 10.01 -15.44
C VAL A 38 6.90 10.85 -14.53
N PHE A 39 6.33 11.52 -13.52
CA PHE A 39 7.13 12.22 -12.52
C PHE A 39 7.85 11.21 -11.61
N CYS A 40 7.13 10.19 -11.13
CA CYS A 40 7.73 9.12 -10.32
C CYS A 40 8.89 8.44 -11.07
N THR A 41 8.68 8.05 -12.32
CA THR A 41 9.68 7.36 -13.14
C THR A 41 10.79 8.26 -13.69
N SER A 42 10.70 9.59 -13.52
CA SER A 42 11.79 10.50 -13.91
C SER A 42 13.02 10.42 -13.00
N CYS A 43 12.82 10.01 -11.74
CA CYS A 43 13.88 9.88 -10.74
C CYS A 43 14.03 8.44 -10.21
N HIS A 44 12.97 7.64 -10.22
CA HIS A 44 13.08 6.24 -9.85
C HIS A 44 13.72 5.43 -10.98
N THR A 45 14.64 4.53 -10.64
CA THR A 45 15.35 3.66 -11.57
C THR A 45 14.70 2.27 -11.59
N VAL A 46 15.43 1.22 -11.97
CA VAL A 46 14.99 -0.16 -11.71
C VAL A 46 14.93 -0.32 -10.19
N PRO A 47 13.81 -0.78 -9.62
CA PRO A 47 12.76 -1.55 -10.27
C PRO A 47 11.52 -0.79 -10.75
N GLU A 48 11.27 0.43 -10.29
CA GLU A 48 9.99 1.09 -10.50
C GLU A 48 9.70 1.38 -11.98
N THR A 49 10.73 1.68 -12.79
CA THR A 49 10.57 1.81 -14.26
C THR A 49 10.18 0.50 -14.93
N THR A 50 10.56 -0.65 -14.38
CA THR A 50 10.15 -1.95 -14.91
C THR A 50 8.65 -2.16 -14.74
N TYR A 51 8.11 -1.83 -13.56
CA TYR A 51 6.68 -1.99 -13.28
C TYR A 51 5.82 -1.00 -14.03
N TYR A 52 6.27 0.25 -14.14
CA TYR A 52 5.63 1.25 -14.99
C TYR A 52 5.54 0.76 -16.44
N ASN A 53 6.64 0.26 -17.00
CA ASN A 53 6.65 -0.25 -18.37
C ASN A 53 5.73 -1.47 -18.53
N ARG A 54 5.71 -2.40 -17.58
CA ARG A 54 4.80 -3.57 -17.61
C ARG A 54 3.34 -3.14 -17.58
N ALA A 55 3.00 -2.16 -16.73
CA ALA A 55 1.66 -1.61 -16.63
C ALA A 55 1.21 -0.98 -17.95
N TYR A 56 2.06 -0.15 -18.57
CA TYR A 56 1.76 0.45 -19.87
C TYR A 56 1.64 -0.56 -21.00
N VAL A 57 2.54 -1.55 -21.05
CA VAL A 57 2.44 -2.66 -22.02
C VAL A 57 1.11 -3.39 -21.81
N ALA A 58 0.70 -3.68 -20.58
CA ALA A 58 -0.56 -4.37 -20.35
C ALA A 58 -1.79 -3.57 -20.79
N LEU A 59 -1.75 -2.23 -20.74
CA LEU A 59 -2.81 -1.37 -21.29
C LEU A 59 -2.93 -1.54 -22.81
N ASP A 60 -1.81 -1.68 -23.52
CA ASP A 60 -1.78 -1.87 -24.98
C ASP A 60 -2.10 -3.32 -25.39
N TYR A 61 -1.81 -4.29 -24.51
CA TYR A 61 -1.99 -5.74 -24.74
C TYR A 61 -2.84 -6.38 -23.63
N PRO A 62 -4.14 -6.05 -23.53
CA PRO A 62 -4.99 -6.48 -22.41
C PRO A 62 -5.25 -8.00 -22.34
N ASN A 63 -4.91 -8.74 -23.39
CA ASN A 63 -5.05 -10.20 -23.43
C ASN A 63 -3.76 -10.94 -23.04
N ASP A 64 -2.65 -10.22 -22.87
CA ASP A 64 -1.39 -10.83 -22.46
C ASP A 64 -1.43 -11.18 -20.96
N PRO A 65 -0.70 -12.22 -20.52
CA PRO A 65 -0.67 -12.60 -19.12
C PRO A 65 -0.19 -11.44 -18.23
N ILE A 66 -1.01 -11.07 -17.23
CA ILE A 66 -0.68 -10.03 -16.26
C ILE A 66 0.32 -10.61 -15.25
N PRO A 67 1.59 -10.15 -15.25
CA PRO A 67 2.66 -10.83 -14.51
C PRO A 67 2.63 -10.54 -13.02
N ASP A 68 2.12 -9.38 -12.60
CA ASP A 68 2.17 -8.89 -11.23
C ASP A 68 0.92 -8.07 -10.87
N LEU A 69 0.70 -7.90 -9.56
CA LEU A 69 -0.50 -7.27 -9.04
C LEU A 69 -0.55 -5.76 -9.32
N ALA A 70 0.60 -5.09 -9.38
CA ALA A 70 0.65 -3.67 -9.73
C ALA A 70 0.12 -3.44 -11.16
N THR A 71 0.54 -4.28 -12.11
CA THR A 71 0.03 -4.27 -13.49
C THR A 71 -1.49 -4.50 -13.52
N GLN A 72 -2.02 -5.42 -12.71
CA GLN A 72 -3.47 -5.66 -12.62
C GLN A 72 -4.24 -4.40 -12.23
N HIS A 73 -3.74 -3.61 -11.29
CA HIS A 73 -4.45 -2.42 -10.81
C HIS A 73 -4.57 -1.34 -11.89
N TYR A 74 -3.60 -1.23 -12.79
CA TYR A 74 -3.70 -0.32 -13.95
C TYR A 74 -4.85 -0.70 -14.88
N LEU A 75 -5.17 -2.00 -14.99
CA LEU A 75 -6.21 -2.50 -15.91
C LEU A 75 -7.64 -2.43 -15.34
N THR A 76 -7.79 -2.40 -14.01
CA THR A 76 -9.10 -2.46 -13.34
C THR A 76 -9.69 -1.08 -13.01
N ALA A 77 -9.04 -0.01 -13.44
CA ALA A 77 -9.52 1.33 -13.16
C ALA A 77 -10.56 1.77 -14.21
N ASP A 78 -11.77 2.08 -13.74
CA ASP A 78 -12.94 2.31 -14.60
C ASP A 78 -12.84 3.60 -15.47
N ASP A 79 -12.20 4.67 -14.98
CA ASP A 79 -12.12 5.97 -15.71
C ASP A 79 -10.80 6.75 -15.53
N ASP A 80 -10.17 6.68 -14.36
CA ASP A 80 -8.83 7.24 -14.12
C ASP A 80 -7.87 6.08 -13.89
N ALA A 81 -7.00 5.78 -14.87
CA ALA A 81 -6.00 4.73 -14.76
C ALA A 81 -5.31 4.77 -13.39
N PHE A 82 -5.28 3.63 -12.71
CA PHE A 82 -4.66 3.52 -11.39
C PHE A 82 -3.17 3.89 -11.51
N LYS A 83 -2.66 4.67 -10.56
CA LYS A 83 -1.31 5.24 -10.59
C LYS A 83 -0.46 4.69 -9.47
N CYS A 84 0.86 4.82 -9.57
CA CYS A 84 1.79 4.45 -8.52
C CYS A 84 1.39 5.09 -7.17
N ILE A 85 1.03 6.37 -7.18
CA ILE A 85 0.72 7.10 -5.94
C ILE A 85 -0.54 6.62 -5.24
N ASN A 86 -1.48 5.99 -5.95
CA ASN A 86 -2.69 5.44 -5.35
C ASN A 86 -2.37 4.32 -4.34
N CYS A 87 -1.34 3.51 -4.62
CA CYS A 87 -0.79 2.56 -3.65
C CYS A 87 0.15 3.23 -2.64
N HIS A 88 1.06 4.09 -3.12
CA HIS A 88 2.18 4.55 -2.30
C HIS A 88 1.84 5.66 -1.30
N ARG A 89 0.73 6.39 -1.48
CA ARG A 89 0.31 7.46 -0.57
C ARG A 89 -0.49 6.98 0.64
N GLY A 90 -0.81 5.70 0.74
CA GLY A 90 -1.77 5.21 1.73
C GLY A 90 -3.16 5.83 1.55
N ASN A 91 -3.84 6.22 2.63
CA ASN A 91 -5.22 6.72 2.56
C ASN A 91 -5.38 8.19 2.15
N ALA A 92 -4.31 8.82 1.63
CA ALA A 92 -4.26 10.22 1.21
C ALA A 92 -4.56 11.28 2.29
N SER A 93 -4.67 10.89 3.57
CA SER A 93 -4.76 11.84 4.69
C SER A 93 -3.50 12.71 4.79
N LEU A 94 -3.61 13.84 5.48
CA LEU A 94 -2.48 14.77 5.63
C LEU A 94 -1.23 14.09 6.21
N GLY A 95 -1.39 13.26 7.24
CA GLY A 95 -0.27 12.54 7.85
C GLY A 95 0.41 11.57 6.89
N HIS A 96 -0.38 10.88 6.06
CA HIS A 96 0.15 9.97 5.04
C HIS A 96 0.84 10.74 3.91
N ARG A 97 0.31 11.88 3.48
CA ARG A 97 0.97 12.77 2.50
C ARG A 97 2.31 13.28 3.02
N VAL A 98 2.37 13.73 4.26
CA VAL A 98 3.64 14.14 4.91
C VAL A 98 4.65 12.99 4.91
N SER A 99 4.21 11.78 5.27
CA SER A 99 5.08 10.60 5.31
C SER A 99 5.56 10.21 3.91
N THR A 100 4.68 10.27 2.91
CA THR A 100 4.99 10.00 1.50
C THR A 100 6.01 11.00 0.97
N THR A 101 5.82 12.30 1.23
CA THR A 101 6.79 13.33 0.83
C THR A 101 8.13 13.17 1.54
N ALA A 102 8.14 12.78 2.82
CA ALA A 102 9.39 12.49 3.54
C ALA A 102 10.12 11.29 2.93
N LEU A 103 9.39 10.24 2.54
CA LEU A 103 9.94 9.10 1.82
C LEU A 103 10.48 9.51 0.44
N ALA A 104 9.76 10.32 -0.31
CA ALA A 104 10.20 10.85 -1.62
C ALA A 104 11.47 11.69 -1.50
N ALA A 105 11.59 12.53 -0.47
CA ALA A 105 12.81 13.29 -0.19
C ALA A 105 14.00 12.38 0.10
N ARG A 106 13.79 11.32 0.91
CA ARG A 106 14.80 10.31 1.21
C ARG A 106 15.25 9.56 -0.04
N ASP A 107 14.32 9.18 -0.90
CA ASP A 107 14.62 8.43 -2.12
C ASP A 107 15.32 9.32 -3.15
N THR A 108 14.93 10.60 -3.26
CA THR A 108 15.64 11.60 -4.06
C THR A 108 17.10 11.74 -3.63
N ILE A 109 17.39 11.84 -2.33
CA ILE A 109 18.77 11.88 -1.82
C ILE A 109 19.51 10.57 -2.14
N THR A 110 18.84 9.42 -1.99
CA THR A 110 19.43 8.12 -2.30
C THR A 110 19.85 8.02 -3.77
N TYR A 111 18.99 8.49 -4.68
CA TYR A 111 19.25 8.57 -6.12
C TYR A 111 20.40 9.54 -6.44
N LEU A 112 20.39 10.75 -5.88
CA LEU A 112 21.47 11.73 -6.11
C LEU A 112 22.85 11.25 -5.63
N LEU A 113 22.86 10.31 -4.68
CA LEU A 113 24.09 9.68 -4.18
C LEU A 113 24.49 8.41 -4.96
N GLY A 114 23.72 7.97 -5.96
CA GLY A 114 23.96 6.75 -6.73
C GLY A 114 23.88 5.47 -5.87
N ARG A 115 22.95 5.45 -4.90
CA ARG A 115 22.78 4.36 -3.92
C ARG A 115 21.44 3.64 -4.06
N GLU A 116 20.77 3.80 -5.18
CA GLU A 116 19.58 3.05 -5.53
C GLU A 116 19.88 1.54 -5.55
N ASP A 117 18.92 0.76 -5.08
CA ASP A 117 18.95 -0.70 -5.19
C ASP A 117 18.34 -1.08 -6.55
N PRO A 118 19.14 -1.60 -7.50
CA PRO A 118 18.69 -1.91 -8.85
C PRO A 118 17.90 -3.23 -8.93
N THR A 119 17.70 -3.93 -7.81
CA THR A 119 17.00 -5.21 -7.79
C THR A 119 15.53 -5.01 -8.19
N PRO A 120 15.04 -5.67 -9.27
CA PRO A 120 13.65 -5.65 -9.70
C PRO A 120 12.69 -5.96 -8.55
N GLU A 121 12.80 -7.16 -8.00
CA GLU A 121 11.86 -7.64 -7.00
C GLU A 121 12.36 -7.32 -5.59
N LYS A 122 11.74 -6.33 -4.95
CA LYS A 122 12.00 -5.98 -3.55
C LYS A 122 11.04 -6.75 -2.64
N GLN A 123 11.59 -7.57 -1.74
CA GLN A 123 10.80 -8.29 -0.73
C GLN A 123 10.48 -7.44 0.50
N HIS A 124 11.25 -6.37 0.73
CA HIS A 124 11.07 -5.47 1.86
C HIS A 124 10.63 -4.10 1.40
N ILE A 125 9.47 -3.67 1.88
CA ILE A 125 8.88 -2.36 1.59
C ILE A 125 9.21 -1.43 2.75
N LYS A 126 9.87 -0.31 2.47
CA LYS A 126 10.04 0.76 3.45
C LYS A 126 8.68 1.42 3.67
N GLU A 127 8.35 1.70 4.93
CA GLU A 127 7.04 2.26 5.28
C GLU A 127 5.86 1.39 4.81
N ALA A 128 5.95 0.06 4.98
CA ALA A 128 4.93 -0.89 4.49
C ALA A 128 3.49 -0.60 4.97
N TRP A 129 3.34 0.16 6.04
CA TRP A 129 2.04 0.64 6.53
C TRP A 129 1.34 1.61 5.57
N LEU A 130 2.08 2.36 4.73
CA LEU A 130 1.52 3.26 3.72
C LEU A 130 0.75 2.46 2.66
N PRO A 131 1.37 1.54 1.88
CA PRO A 131 0.63 0.68 0.96
C PRO A 131 -0.48 -0.12 1.63
N ASN A 132 -0.26 -0.62 2.85
CA ASN A 132 -1.30 -1.35 3.56
C ASN A 132 -2.55 -0.48 3.78
N ALA A 133 -2.39 0.78 4.17
CA ALA A 133 -3.52 1.70 4.33
C ALA A 133 -4.21 2.04 3.00
N ALA A 134 -3.47 2.10 1.89
CA ALA A 134 -4.06 2.27 0.57
C ALA A 134 -4.92 1.04 0.20
N CYS A 135 -4.39 -0.17 0.40
CA CYS A 135 -5.14 -1.41 0.17
C CYS A 135 -6.45 -1.41 0.96
N VAL A 136 -6.40 -1.07 2.25
CA VAL A 136 -7.60 -0.98 3.11
C VAL A 136 -8.61 0.04 2.58
N SER A 137 -8.14 1.19 2.09
CA SER A 137 -9.03 2.27 1.61
C SER A 137 -9.89 1.87 0.41
N CYS A 138 -9.43 0.92 -0.41
CA CYS A 138 -10.16 0.42 -1.58
C CYS A 138 -10.78 -0.97 -1.34
N HIS A 139 -10.18 -1.81 -0.50
CA HIS A 139 -10.60 -3.20 -0.26
C HIS A 139 -11.22 -3.43 1.13
N THR A 140 -11.87 -2.39 1.69
CA THR A 140 -12.57 -2.50 2.97
C THR A 140 -13.62 -3.62 2.97
N ASP A 141 -14.31 -3.83 1.86
CA ASP A 141 -15.34 -4.89 1.76
C ASP A 141 -14.75 -6.30 1.96
N THR A 142 -13.53 -6.54 1.48
CA THR A 142 -12.82 -7.82 1.73
C THR A 142 -12.57 -8.02 3.22
N LEU A 143 -12.27 -6.97 3.98
CA LEU A 143 -12.04 -7.07 5.43
C LEU A 143 -13.33 -7.31 6.22
N LEU A 144 -14.48 -6.89 5.67
CA LEU A 144 -15.77 -6.92 6.36
C LEU A 144 -16.74 -8.00 5.84
N THR A 145 -16.31 -8.80 4.87
CA THR A 145 -17.11 -9.91 4.33
C THR A 145 -16.84 -11.20 5.09
N LEU A 146 -17.84 -11.74 5.79
CA LEU A 146 -17.76 -13.02 6.46
C LEU A 146 -17.97 -14.16 5.44
N ALA A 147 -16.94 -14.97 5.23
CA ALA A 147 -16.97 -16.11 4.29
C ALA A 147 -16.33 -17.37 4.89
N GLY A 148 -16.51 -17.60 6.19
CA GLY A 148 -15.92 -18.76 6.88
C GLY A 148 -14.41 -18.85 6.69
N ILE A 149 -13.91 -20.02 6.30
CA ILE A 149 -12.48 -20.24 6.08
C ILE A 149 -11.96 -19.51 4.83
N ASP A 150 -12.81 -19.21 3.84
CA ASP A 150 -12.35 -18.57 2.59
C ASP A 150 -11.88 -17.13 2.82
N ASN A 151 -12.33 -16.50 3.91
CA ASN A 151 -11.93 -15.14 4.27
C ASN A 151 -11.55 -14.98 5.76
N HIS A 152 -11.12 -16.08 6.40
CA HIS A 152 -10.81 -16.08 7.83
C HIS A 152 -9.63 -15.19 8.19
N PHE A 153 -8.67 -15.01 7.28
CA PHE A 153 -7.49 -14.18 7.54
C PHE A 153 -7.88 -12.70 7.59
N HIS A 154 -8.52 -12.20 6.52
CA HIS A 154 -8.83 -10.78 6.38
C HIS A 154 -9.73 -10.24 7.48
N THR A 155 -10.71 -11.02 7.92
CA THR A 155 -11.63 -10.63 9.00
C THR A 155 -10.98 -10.65 10.39
N ARG A 156 -9.83 -11.32 10.53
CA ARG A 156 -9.05 -11.36 11.79
C ARG A 156 -7.95 -10.29 11.85
N LEU A 157 -7.73 -9.52 10.79
CA LEU A 157 -6.74 -8.45 10.80
C LEU A 157 -7.20 -7.24 11.62
N PRO A 158 -6.30 -6.49 12.29
CA PRO A 158 -6.67 -5.27 13.03
C PRO A 158 -7.41 -4.23 12.17
N GLN A 159 -7.07 -4.18 10.89
CA GLN A 159 -7.67 -3.30 9.89
C GLN A 159 -9.16 -3.59 9.70
N ALA A 160 -9.64 -4.82 9.93
CA ALA A 160 -11.06 -5.15 9.87
C ALA A 160 -11.84 -4.51 11.03
N ALA A 161 -11.28 -4.55 12.26
CA ALA A 161 -11.89 -3.88 13.40
C ALA A 161 -11.93 -2.35 13.21
N GLU A 162 -10.85 -1.77 12.70
CA GLU A 162 -10.80 -0.33 12.42
C GLU A 162 -11.79 0.07 11.32
N ALA A 163 -11.90 -0.72 10.24
CA ALA A 163 -12.88 -0.48 9.19
C ALA A 163 -14.33 -0.56 9.72
N LEU A 164 -14.63 -1.52 10.59
CA LEU A 164 -15.94 -1.64 11.23
C LEU A 164 -16.23 -0.43 12.13
N LYS A 165 -15.25 0.01 12.93
CA LYS A 165 -15.36 1.19 13.80
C LYS A 165 -15.60 2.47 13.01
N ASN A 166 -15.06 2.57 11.80
CA ASN A 166 -15.24 3.71 10.90
C ASN A 166 -16.54 3.65 10.09
N GLY A 167 -17.50 2.83 10.50
CA GLY A 167 -18.85 2.79 9.92
C GLY A 167 -19.04 1.77 8.81
N GLY A 168 -18.04 0.92 8.56
CA GLY A 168 -18.17 -0.25 7.72
C GLY A 168 -19.26 -1.21 8.23
N LYS A 169 -19.74 -2.11 7.36
CA LYS A 169 -20.79 -3.07 7.71
C LYS A 169 -20.31 -4.49 7.44
N LEU A 170 -20.51 -5.37 8.42
CA LEU A 170 -20.30 -6.79 8.20
C LEU A 170 -21.33 -7.34 7.24
N THR A 171 -20.86 -7.96 6.18
CA THR A 171 -21.66 -8.69 5.21
C THR A 171 -21.35 -10.18 5.32
N VAL A 172 -22.20 -11.03 4.74
CA VAL A 172 -21.95 -12.46 4.63
C VAL A 172 -21.90 -12.79 3.14
N ALA A 173 -20.86 -13.49 2.70
CA ALA A 173 -20.74 -13.91 1.31
C ALA A 173 -21.95 -14.77 0.91
N ALA A 174 -22.42 -14.62 -0.34
CA ALA A 174 -23.62 -15.29 -0.81
C ALA A 174 -23.55 -16.83 -0.69
N THR A 175 -22.36 -17.40 -0.91
CA THR A 175 -22.08 -18.83 -0.74
C THR A 175 -22.27 -19.33 0.70
N TYR A 176 -22.28 -18.42 1.68
CA TYR A 176 -22.45 -18.69 3.10
C TYR A 176 -23.81 -18.20 3.66
N ALA A 177 -24.76 -17.83 2.81
CA ALA A 177 -26.06 -17.28 3.25
C ALA A 177 -26.82 -18.21 4.22
N GLY A 178 -26.71 -19.54 4.04
CA GLY A 178 -27.33 -20.53 4.93
C GLY A 178 -26.76 -20.55 6.35
N ASN A 179 -25.56 -19.99 6.56
CA ASN A 179 -24.87 -19.92 7.86
C ASN A 179 -24.73 -18.47 8.37
N ALA A 180 -25.50 -17.53 7.80
CA ALA A 180 -25.29 -16.10 8.04
C ALA A 180 -25.43 -15.71 9.52
N ASP A 181 -26.40 -16.28 10.24
CA ASP A 181 -26.61 -15.95 11.66
C ASP A 181 -25.49 -16.49 12.54
N ALA A 182 -24.99 -17.70 12.25
CA ALA A 182 -23.84 -18.27 12.94
C ALA A 182 -22.57 -17.43 12.71
N LEU A 183 -22.31 -17.01 11.47
CA LEU A 183 -21.16 -16.16 11.15
C LEU A 183 -21.27 -14.78 11.82
N ARG A 184 -22.45 -14.14 11.78
CA ARG A 184 -22.67 -12.84 12.43
C ARG A 184 -22.54 -12.91 13.94
N SER A 185 -23.02 -13.98 14.56
CA SER A 185 -22.92 -14.17 16.02
C SER A 185 -21.48 -14.43 16.50
N GLN A 186 -20.62 -14.99 15.65
CA GLN A 186 -19.17 -15.05 15.94
C GLN A 186 -18.53 -13.66 15.95
N GLY A 187 -19.06 -12.71 15.17
CA GLY A 187 -18.56 -11.34 15.10
C GLY A 187 -17.16 -11.25 14.47
N LEU A 188 -16.51 -10.10 14.64
CA LEU A 188 -15.08 -9.94 14.34
C LEU A 188 -14.26 -10.25 15.59
N GLU A 189 -13.38 -11.24 15.52
CA GLU A 189 -12.32 -11.49 16.50
C GLU A 189 -10.99 -11.15 15.83
N THR A 190 -10.45 -9.96 16.09
CA THR A 190 -9.16 -9.56 15.51
C THR A 190 -7.98 -10.04 16.33
N ILE A 191 -6.85 -10.22 15.65
CA ILE A 191 -5.56 -10.60 16.19
C ILE A 191 -4.59 -9.50 15.81
N GLU A 192 -3.81 -8.99 16.77
CA GLU A 192 -2.80 -7.93 16.58
C GLU A 192 -1.56 -8.42 15.82
N SER A 193 -1.74 -9.05 14.67
CA SER A 193 -0.67 -9.59 13.84
C SER A 193 0.11 -8.47 13.13
N PRO A 194 1.44 -8.57 12.99
CA PRO A 194 2.24 -7.61 12.22
C PRO A 194 2.08 -7.78 10.70
N LEU A 195 1.29 -8.77 10.25
CA LEU A 195 1.09 -9.03 8.83
C LEU A 195 0.26 -7.94 8.16
N LEU A 196 0.62 -7.67 6.91
CA LEU A 196 0.02 -6.65 6.06
C LEU A 196 -0.55 -7.29 4.80
N CYS A 197 -1.33 -6.56 4.01
CA CYS A 197 -1.83 -7.04 2.73
C CYS A 197 -0.70 -7.55 1.82
N SER A 198 0.43 -6.84 1.82
CA SER A 198 1.62 -7.18 1.04
C SER A 198 2.44 -8.36 1.58
N SER A 199 2.13 -8.87 2.78
CA SER A 199 2.74 -10.10 3.29
C SER A 199 2.31 -11.34 2.50
N CYS A 200 1.15 -11.28 1.83
CA CYS A 200 0.64 -12.35 0.98
C CYS A 200 0.52 -11.93 -0.48
N HIS A 201 0.05 -10.70 -0.74
CA HIS A 201 -0.22 -10.18 -2.08
C HIS A 201 0.97 -9.34 -2.59
N LEU A 202 1.77 -9.93 -3.46
CA LEU A 202 3.06 -9.35 -3.85
C LEU A 202 2.86 -8.41 -5.05
N ALA A 203 2.73 -7.11 -4.75
CA ALA A 203 2.50 -6.04 -5.72
C ALA A 203 3.43 -6.11 -6.94
N HIS A 204 4.71 -6.34 -6.69
CA HIS A 204 5.81 -6.17 -7.64
C HIS A 204 6.53 -7.49 -7.99
N LYS A 205 6.06 -8.64 -7.50
CA LYS A 205 6.67 -9.93 -7.81
C LYS A 205 5.95 -10.54 -9.01
N THR A 206 6.71 -11.08 -9.97
CA THR A 206 6.08 -11.87 -11.03
C THR A 206 5.63 -13.22 -10.46
N VAL A 207 4.34 -13.51 -10.54
CA VAL A 207 3.75 -14.76 -10.02
C VAL A 207 3.25 -15.61 -11.18
N SER A 208 3.78 -16.83 -11.32
CA SER A 208 3.31 -17.77 -12.34
C SER A 208 1.85 -18.15 -12.10
N GLY A 209 0.99 -17.85 -13.08
CA GLY A 209 -0.47 -17.99 -12.96
C GLY A 209 -1.18 -16.78 -12.36
N GLY A 210 -0.45 -15.70 -12.03
CA GLY A 210 -0.93 -14.35 -11.71
C GLY A 210 -2.29 -14.29 -11.02
N ALA A 211 -3.27 -13.70 -11.71
CA ALA A 211 -4.64 -13.50 -11.25
C ALA A 211 -5.31 -14.79 -10.73
N ALA A 212 -5.08 -15.95 -11.35
CA ALA A 212 -5.67 -17.22 -10.92
C ALA A 212 -5.18 -17.68 -9.53
N LYS A 213 -4.04 -17.13 -9.07
CA LYS A 213 -3.49 -17.33 -7.72
C LYS A 213 -3.58 -16.06 -6.87
N PHE A 214 -4.36 -15.07 -7.28
CA PHE A 214 -4.49 -13.77 -6.61
C PHE A 214 -3.15 -13.09 -6.34
N TYR A 215 -2.17 -13.30 -7.22
CA TYR A 215 -0.82 -12.76 -7.10
C TYR A 215 -0.13 -13.14 -5.78
N MET A 216 -0.45 -14.34 -5.27
CA MET A 216 0.19 -14.93 -4.10
C MET A 216 1.22 -15.97 -4.54
N ASP A 217 2.43 -15.84 -4.00
CA ASP A 217 3.41 -16.91 -4.01
C ASP A 217 3.08 -17.91 -2.89
N ILE A 218 3.06 -19.20 -3.21
CA ILE A 218 2.60 -20.24 -2.27
C ILE A 218 3.48 -20.34 -1.03
N ASP A 219 4.79 -20.20 -1.18
CA ASP A 219 5.74 -20.35 -0.08
C ASP A 219 5.65 -19.14 0.85
N ILE A 220 5.55 -17.93 0.27
CA ILE A 220 5.39 -16.68 1.02
C ILE A 220 4.05 -16.65 1.76
N ARG A 221 2.95 -17.01 1.08
CA ARG A 221 1.62 -17.11 1.69
C ARG A 221 1.63 -18.11 2.86
N ASN A 222 2.21 -19.30 2.66
CA ASN A 222 2.25 -20.32 3.70
C ASN A 222 3.09 -19.85 4.89
N GLN A 223 4.19 -19.15 4.66
CA GLN A 223 4.97 -18.53 5.73
C GLN A 223 4.14 -17.50 6.51
N ALA A 224 3.42 -16.61 5.83
CA ALA A 224 2.53 -15.65 6.49
C ALA A 224 1.42 -16.35 7.31
N CYS A 225 0.86 -17.45 6.82
CA CYS A 225 -0.08 -18.27 7.60
C CYS A 225 0.55 -18.77 8.91
N VAL A 226 1.75 -19.34 8.84
CA VAL A 226 2.47 -19.82 10.04
C VAL A 226 2.77 -18.68 11.01
N GLU A 227 3.27 -17.54 10.52
CA GLU A 227 3.57 -16.37 11.35
C GLU A 227 2.33 -15.86 12.09
N CYS A 228 1.19 -15.79 11.39
CA CYS A 228 -0.09 -15.43 12.01
C CYS A 228 -0.50 -16.41 13.11
N HIS A 229 -0.40 -17.71 12.84
CA HIS A 229 -0.81 -18.77 13.77
C HIS A 229 0.14 -18.92 14.97
N LEU A 230 1.43 -18.63 14.79
CA LEU A 230 2.39 -18.50 15.88
C LEU A 230 2.01 -17.32 16.78
N TYR A 231 1.70 -16.16 16.18
CA TYR A 231 1.30 -14.97 16.93
C TYR A 231 -0.02 -15.18 17.68
N ALA A 232 -0.97 -15.89 17.06
CA ALA A 232 -2.25 -16.23 17.67
C ALA A 232 -2.15 -17.33 18.75
N GLY A 233 -1.03 -18.07 18.81
CA GLY A 233 -0.88 -19.26 19.64
C GLY A 233 -1.87 -20.39 19.29
N LYS A 234 -2.42 -20.39 18.07
CA LYS A 234 -3.47 -21.32 17.62
C LYS A 234 -3.29 -21.63 16.13
N GLY A 235 -3.61 -22.86 15.72
CA GLY A 235 -3.53 -23.31 14.32
C GLY A 235 -2.17 -23.88 13.93
N PRO A 236 -1.87 -24.03 12.62
CA PRO A 236 -0.62 -24.59 12.12
C PRO A 236 0.61 -23.77 12.54
N GLN A 237 1.58 -24.43 13.18
CA GLN A 237 2.79 -23.77 13.70
C GLN A 237 4.01 -23.95 12.78
N SER A 238 3.83 -24.60 11.63
CA SER A 238 4.87 -24.85 10.64
C SER A 238 4.29 -25.05 9.25
N THR A 239 5.09 -24.84 8.21
CA THR A 239 4.64 -25.04 6.82
C THR A 239 4.39 -26.50 6.51
N GLN A 240 5.03 -27.44 7.21
CA GLN A 240 4.77 -28.88 7.09
C GLN A 240 3.35 -29.24 7.58
N THR A 241 2.81 -28.49 8.54
CA THR A 241 1.49 -28.73 9.12
C THR A 241 0.33 -28.03 8.38
N LEU A 242 0.62 -27.17 7.41
CA LEU A 242 -0.41 -26.41 6.68
C LEU A 242 -1.17 -27.23 5.62
N GLY A 243 -0.72 -28.46 5.32
CA GLY A 243 -1.16 -29.18 4.13
C GLY A 243 -0.59 -28.54 2.86
N ARG A 244 -0.55 -29.28 1.76
CA ARG A 244 -0.16 -28.73 0.45
C ARG A 244 -1.36 -28.11 -0.24
#